data_AF-A0A4W4GJW6-F1
#
_entry.id   AF-A0A4W4GJW6-F1
#
_cell.length_a   1.000
_cell.length_b   1.000
_cell.length_c   1.000
_cell.angle_alpha   90.00
_cell.angle_beta   90.00
_cell.angle_gamma   90.00
#
_symmetry.space_group_name_H-M   'P 1'
#
loop_
_entity.id
_entity.type
_entity.pdbx_description
1 polymer ?
#
loop_
_entity_poly.entity_id
_entity_poly.type
_entity_poly.pdbx_seq_one_letter_code
_entity_poly.pdbx_strand_id
1 'polypeptide(L)'
;MEQLCNGVFTDLRKAFFLLTEPEASLAAKGQALLRWHQTHGFCSATGQPTVRNQSGSQRVCPNSGVTYYPQMAPVVIVLVSDGSRCLLARQRSFPTGMYSALAGFCDLGESCAAGTADTPEWLISALRDL
;
A
#
# COMPACT_ATOMS: atom_id res chain seq x y z
N MET A 1 16.42 23.43 2.27
CA MET A 1 16.74 22.13 2.89
C MET A 1 17.47 21.20 1.92
N GLU A 2 17.03 21.08 0.67
CA GLU A 2 17.72 20.33 -0.42
C GLU A 2 19.20 20.71 -0.59
N GLN A 3 19.48 22.02 -0.69
CA GLN A 3 20.84 22.55 -0.81
C GLN A 3 21.69 22.40 0.45
N LEU A 4 21.07 22.22 1.63
CA LEU A 4 21.79 22.03 2.90
C LEU A 4 22.27 20.59 3.09
N CYS A 5 21.68 19.64 2.38
CA CYS A 5 21.97 18.21 2.51
C CYS A 5 22.50 17.56 1.22
N ASN A 6 22.67 18.33 0.14
CA ASN A 6 23.07 17.83 -1.19
C ASN A 6 22.22 16.62 -1.65
N GLY A 7 20.92 16.66 -1.37
CA GLY A 7 19.98 15.58 -1.68
C GLY A 7 19.27 15.74 -3.02
N VAL A 8 18.73 14.65 -3.56
CA VAL A 8 17.94 14.63 -4.80
C VAL A 8 16.56 14.00 -4.53
N PHE A 9 15.48 14.61 -5.04
CA PHE A 9 14.15 13.99 -5.00
C PHE A 9 14.12 12.69 -5.80
N THR A 10 13.75 11.61 -5.11
CA THR A 10 13.65 10.27 -5.70
C THR A 10 12.27 9.68 -5.42
N ASP A 11 11.74 8.92 -6.38
CA ASP A 11 10.52 8.14 -6.19
C ASP A 11 10.65 7.19 -5.01
N LEU A 12 9.66 7.16 -4.12
CA LEU A 12 9.73 6.41 -2.87
C LEU A 12 9.96 4.90 -3.10
N ARG A 13 9.39 4.32 -4.17
CA ARG A 13 9.58 2.90 -4.49
C ARG A 13 11.03 2.62 -4.84
N LYS A 14 11.70 3.54 -5.54
CA LYS A 14 13.14 3.43 -5.83
C LYS A 14 13.98 3.64 -4.56
N ALA A 15 13.59 4.58 -3.71
CA ALA A 15 14.28 4.87 -2.46
C ALA A 15 14.31 3.66 -1.51
N PHE A 16 13.30 2.78 -1.53
CA PHE A 16 13.28 1.57 -0.71
C PHE A 16 14.44 0.59 -0.99
N PHE A 17 15.13 0.68 -2.13
CA PHE A 17 16.35 -0.09 -2.37
C PHE A 17 17.60 0.50 -1.69
N LEU A 18 17.51 1.74 -1.19
CA LEU A 18 18.61 2.47 -0.56
C LEU A 18 18.43 2.62 0.96
N LEU A 19 17.20 2.49 1.46
CA LEU A 19 16.85 2.65 2.87
C LEU A 19 17.01 1.35 3.63
N THR A 20 17.37 1.45 4.91
CA THR A 20 17.25 0.33 5.86
C THR A 20 15.78 0.03 6.16
N GLU A 21 15.48 -1.16 6.68
CA GLU A 21 14.11 -1.56 7.00
C GLU A 21 13.37 -0.57 7.94
N PRO A 22 13.97 -0.06 9.03
CA PRO A 22 13.30 0.92 9.90
C PRO A 22 13.01 2.25 9.19
N GLU A 23 13.96 2.72 8.36
CA GLU A 23 13.81 3.95 7.59
C GLU A 23 12.73 3.81 6.52
N ALA A 24 12.70 2.67 5.80
CA ALA A 24 11.71 2.37 4.79
C ALA A 24 10.30 2.32 5.40
N SER A 25 10.15 1.70 6.57
CA SER A 25 8.89 1.65 7.32
C SER A 25 8.40 3.04 7.72
N LEU A 26 9.28 3.88 8.26
CA LEU A 26 8.94 5.25 8.64
C LEU A 26 8.56 6.10 7.43
N ALA A 27 9.33 6.02 6.34
CA ALA A 27 9.06 6.74 5.10
C ALA A 27 7.73 6.30 4.45
N ALA A 28 7.44 4.99 4.44
CA ALA A 28 6.19 4.43 3.95
C ALA A 28 4.98 4.99 4.74
N LYS A 29 5.08 4.96 6.08
CA LYS A 29 4.04 5.48 6.96
C LYS A 29 3.79 6.97 6.76
N GLY A 30 4.86 7.77 6.69
CA GLY A 30 4.78 9.20 6.43
C GLY A 30 4.10 9.50 5.09
N GLN A 31 4.52 8.83 4.02
CA GLN A 31 3.91 8.99 2.70
C GLN A 31 2.43 8.61 2.66
N ALA A 32 2.05 7.51 3.33
CA ALA A 32 0.65 7.08 3.41
C ALA A 32 -0.23 8.15 4.09
N LEU A 33 0.22 8.69 5.23
CA LEU A 33 -0.51 9.73 5.96
C LEU A 33 -0.62 11.04 5.17
N LEU A 34 0.48 11.48 4.55
CA LEU A 34 0.49 12.69 3.73
C LEU A 34 -0.47 12.56 2.54
N ARG A 35 -0.41 11.43 1.83
CA ARG A 35 -1.31 11.15 0.70
C ARG A 35 -2.76 11.09 1.13
N TRP A 36 -3.07 10.44 2.24
CA TRP A 36 -4.43 10.39 2.78
C TRP A 36 -4.95 11.78 3.10
N HIS A 37 -4.15 12.62 3.75
CA HIS A 37 -4.53 13.99 4.07
C HIS A 37 -4.73 14.90 2.85
N GLN A 38 -4.03 14.64 1.75
CA GLN A 38 -4.21 15.35 0.48
C GLN A 38 -5.56 15.01 -0.16
N THR A 39 -6.01 13.76 -0.06
CA THR A 39 -7.24 13.30 -0.73
C THR A 39 -8.49 13.37 0.16
N HIS A 40 -8.34 13.40 1.49
CA HIS A 40 -9.45 13.37 2.45
C HIS A 40 -9.65 14.73 3.15
N GLY A 41 -9.63 15.82 2.37
CA GLY A 41 -9.82 17.18 2.89
C GLY A 41 -11.23 17.50 3.38
N PHE A 42 -12.24 16.82 2.81
CA PHE A 42 -13.65 17.14 2.97
C PHE A 42 -14.45 15.93 3.47
N CYS A 43 -15.55 16.21 4.16
CA CYS A 43 -16.44 15.21 4.72
C CYS A 43 -17.31 14.60 3.61
N SER A 44 -17.26 13.29 3.44
CA SER A 44 -18.09 12.57 2.46
C SER A 44 -19.60 12.69 2.72
N ALA A 45 -20.02 12.93 3.96
CA ALA A 45 -21.43 13.07 4.33
C ALA A 45 -21.99 14.49 4.14
N THR A 46 -21.14 15.53 4.25
CA THR A 46 -21.61 16.94 4.31
C THR A 46 -20.93 17.88 3.31
N GLY A 47 -19.85 17.46 2.66
CA GLY A 47 -19.03 18.30 1.78
C GLY A 47 -18.16 19.33 2.52
N GLN A 48 -18.26 19.46 3.85
CA GLN A 48 -17.53 20.47 4.61
C GLN A 48 -16.07 20.06 4.90
N PRO A 49 -15.14 21.02 5.06
CA PRO A 49 -13.76 20.72 5.46
C PRO A 49 -13.71 19.93 6.77
N THR A 50 -12.84 18.93 6.82
CA THR A 50 -12.56 18.16 8.05
C THR A 50 -11.30 18.67 8.74
N VAL A 51 -11.20 18.49 10.05
CA VAL A 51 -10.07 18.93 10.88
C VAL A 51 -9.21 17.74 11.27
N ARG A 52 -7.88 17.88 11.17
CA ARG A 52 -6.91 16.84 11.56
C ARG A 52 -6.69 16.86 13.07
N ASN A 53 -6.40 15.71 13.68
CA ASN A 53 -5.86 15.70 15.05
C ASN A 53 -4.37 16.03 15.08
N GLN A 54 -3.81 16.25 16.27
CA GLN A 54 -2.39 16.57 16.45
C GLN A 54 -1.45 15.48 15.92
N SER A 55 -1.81 14.20 16.04
CA SER A 55 -0.99 13.08 15.57
C SER A 55 -1.16 12.77 14.08
N GLY A 56 -2.06 13.45 13.36
CA GLY A 56 -2.37 13.20 11.94
C GLY A 56 -3.02 11.84 11.65
N SER A 57 -3.40 11.07 12.67
CA SER A 57 -3.97 9.73 12.53
C SER A 57 -5.49 9.70 12.34
N GLN A 58 -6.17 10.86 12.44
CA GLN A 58 -7.62 10.95 12.20
C GLN A 58 -8.02 12.33 11.70
N ARG A 59 -9.21 12.39 11.11
CA ARG A 59 -9.88 13.65 10.74
C ARG A 59 -11.32 13.63 11.22
N VAL A 60 -11.80 14.76 11.73
CA VAL A 60 -13.16 14.90 12.27
C VAL A 60 -13.91 15.96 11.48
N CYS A 61 -15.14 15.67 11.06
CA CYS A 61 -16.03 16.69 10.54
C CYS A 61 -16.71 17.43 11.71
N PRO A 62 -16.51 18.74 11.87
CA PRO A 62 -17.16 19.49 12.95
C PRO A 62 -18.68 19.60 12.78
N ASN A 63 -19.20 19.48 11.55
CA ASN A 63 -20.63 19.61 11.26
C ASN A 63 -21.41 18.31 11.54
N SER A 64 -20.87 17.14 11.20
CA SER A 64 -21.54 15.86 11.40
C SER A 64 -21.00 15.04 12.57
N GLY A 65 -19.85 15.41 13.14
CA GLY A 65 -19.15 14.61 14.15
C GLY A 65 -18.47 13.34 13.62
N VAL A 66 -18.56 13.05 12.31
CA VAL A 66 -17.98 11.84 11.72
C VAL A 66 -16.46 11.88 11.81
N THR A 67 -15.88 10.77 12.28
CA THR A 67 -14.43 10.56 12.33
C THR A 67 -13.98 9.67 11.19
N TYR A 68 -12.93 10.09 10.49
CA TYR A 68 -12.30 9.39 9.39
C TYR A 68 -10.90 8.94 9.78
N TYR A 69 -10.55 7.72 9.42
CA TYR A 69 -9.23 7.12 9.62
C TYR A 69 -8.54 6.88 8.27
N PRO A 70 -7.19 6.83 8.24
CA PRO A 70 -6.44 6.45 7.05
C PRO A 70 -6.92 5.10 6.50
N GLN A 71 -7.21 5.05 5.20
CA GLN A 71 -7.58 3.81 4.53
C GLN A 71 -6.35 2.90 4.40
N MET A 72 -6.47 1.68 4.90
CA MET A 72 -5.50 0.60 4.70
C MET A 72 -6.10 -0.41 3.72
N ALA A 73 -5.33 -0.82 2.72
CA ALA A 73 -5.71 -1.86 1.79
C ALA A 73 -4.76 -3.06 2.00
N PRO A 74 -5.24 -4.19 2.55
CA PRO A 74 -4.41 -5.37 2.74
C PRO A 74 -3.96 -5.92 1.38
N VAL A 75 -2.69 -6.31 1.30
CA VAL A 75 -2.07 -6.89 0.11
C VAL A 75 -1.37 -8.16 0.52
N VAL A 76 -1.54 -9.21 -0.27
CA VAL A 76 -0.83 -10.48 -0.11
C VAL A 76 0.14 -10.65 -1.26
N ILE A 77 1.31 -11.21 -0.95
CA ILE A 77 2.30 -11.67 -1.92
C ILE A 77 2.49 -13.18 -1.76
N VAL A 78 2.35 -13.93 -2.85
CA VAL A 78 2.37 -15.41 -2.85
C VAL A 78 3.37 -15.93 -3.88
N LEU A 79 4.28 -16.79 -3.41
CA LEU A 79 5.17 -17.56 -4.26
C LEU A 79 4.55 -18.94 -4.53
N VAL A 80 4.19 -19.19 -5.78
CA VAL A 80 3.66 -20.49 -6.23
C VAL A 80 4.85 -21.35 -6.65
N SER A 81 4.96 -22.56 -6.10
CA SER A 81 6.10 -23.46 -6.35
C SER A 81 5.67 -24.92 -6.35
N ASP A 82 6.28 -25.73 -7.21
CA ASP A 82 6.16 -27.19 -7.21
C ASP A 82 7.33 -27.88 -6.45
N GLY A 83 8.17 -27.08 -5.79
CA GLY A 83 9.37 -27.51 -5.07
C GLY A 83 10.65 -27.48 -5.93
N SER A 84 10.53 -27.61 -7.25
CA SER A 84 11.67 -27.56 -8.19
C SER A 84 11.70 -26.25 -9.00
N ARG A 85 10.53 -25.68 -9.24
CA ARG A 85 10.30 -24.47 -10.03
C ARG A 85 9.31 -23.58 -9.29
N CYS A 86 9.44 -22.28 -9.50
CA CYS A 86 8.49 -21.31 -8.99
C CYS A 86 7.98 -20.40 -10.10
N LEU A 87 6.75 -19.94 -9.93
CA LEU A 87 6.14 -18.97 -10.81
C LEU A 87 6.57 -17.56 -10.40
N LEU A 88 7.06 -16.80 -11.38
CA LEU A 88 7.33 -15.38 -11.23
C LEU A 88 6.64 -14.61 -12.35
N ALA A 89 6.08 -13.46 -11.99
CA ALA A 89 5.46 -12.54 -12.92
C ALA A 89 6.27 -11.24 -13.05
N ARG A 90 6.01 -10.51 -14.12
CA ARG A 90 6.61 -9.20 -14.36
C ARG A 90 5.57 -8.21 -14.87
N GLN A 91 5.59 -7.02 -14.29
CA GLN A 91 4.82 -5.87 -14.78
C GLN A 91 5.67 -5.00 -15.71
N ARG A 92 5.03 -4.27 -16.63
CA ARG A 92 5.70 -3.36 -17.58
C ARG A 92 6.53 -2.28 -16.88
N SER A 93 6.12 -1.87 -15.69
CA SER A 93 6.79 -0.86 -14.87
C SER A 93 8.08 -1.36 -14.21
N PHE A 94 8.32 -2.68 -14.17
CA PHE A 94 9.49 -3.24 -13.50
C PHE A 94 10.76 -3.06 -14.34
N PRO A 95 11.92 -2.77 -13.71
CA PRO A 95 13.21 -2.76 -14.37
C PRO A 95 13.48 -4.05 -15.16
N THR A 96 14.30 -3.94 -16.22
CA THR A 96 14.71 -5.11 -17.02
C THR A 96 15.43 -6.14 -16.17
N GLY A 97 14.99 -7.40 -16.28
CA GLY A 97 15.51 -8.53 -15.51
C GLY A 97 14.86 -8.72 -14.14
N MET A 98 13.96 -7.82 -13.71
CA MET A 98 13.26 -7.96 -12.44
C MET A 98 11.94 -8.73 -12.61
N TYR A 99 11.80 -9.80 -11.83
CA TYR A 99 10.61 -10.61 -11.70
C TYR A 99 10.22 -10.70 -10.21
N SER A 100 8.94 -10.90 -9.91
CA SER A 100 8.45 -11.01 -8.54
C SER A 100 7.40 -12.11 -8.41
N ALA A 101 7.15 -12.51 -7.17
CA ALA A 101 6.00 -13.33 -6.81
C ALA A 101 4.69 -12.61 -7.15
N LEU A 102 3.59 -13.36 -7.19
CA LEU A 102 2.28 -12.78 -7.47
C LEU A 102 1.81 -11.95 -6.27
N ALA A 103 1.24 -10.78 -6.52
CA ALA A 103 0.70 -9.93 -5.46
C ALA A 103 -0.62 -9.30 -5.87
N GLY A 104 -1.52 -9.13 -4.89
CA GLY A 104 -2.85 -8.57 -5.10
C GLY A 104 -3.49 -8.13 -3.79
N PHE A 105 -4.53 -7.32 -3.91
CA PHE A 105 -5.33 -6.87 -2.76
C PHE A 105 -6.17 -8.03 -2.23
N CYS A 106 -6.44 -8.04 -0.92
CA CYS A 106 -7.51 -8.85 -0.37
C CYS A 106 -8.81 -8.05 -0.38
N ASP A 107 -9.87 -8.70 -0.86
CA ASP A 107 -11.22 -8.19 -0.74
C ASP A 107 -11.80 -8.45 0.66
N LEU A 108 -12.92 -7.78 0.95
CA LEU A 108 -13.59 -7.92 2.24
C LEU A 108 -14.07 -9.36 2.45
N GLY A 109 -13.59 -9.99 3.52
CA GLY A 109 -13.92 -11.38 3.85
C GLY A 109 -12.90 -12.39 3.35
N GLU A 110 -11.95 -12.00 2.49
CA GLU A 110 -10.84 -12.87 2.11
C GLU A 110 -9.77 -12.92 3.21
N SER A 111 -9.10 -14.07 3.33
CA SER A 111 -7.97 -14.21 4.23
C SER A 111 -6.68 -13.74 3.57
N CYS A 112 -5.81 -13.13 4.38
CA CYS A 112 -4.45 -12.80 3.94
C CYS A 112 -3.51 -14.02 3.94
N ALA A 113 -3.96 -15.16 4.47
CA ALA A 113 -3.17 -16.39 4.51
C ALA A 113 -3.34 -17.19 3.21
N ALA A 114 -2.23 -17.59 2.59
CA ALA A 114 -2.25 -18.48 1.43
C ALA A 114 -2.58 -19.92 1.86
N GLY A 115 -3.43 -20.61 1.09
CA GLY A 115 -3.71 -22.04 1.26
C GLY A 115 -4.82 -22.40 2.25
N THR A 116 -5.62 -21.43 2.69
CA THR A 116 -6.84 -21.67 3.47
C THR A 116 -8.08 -21.63 2.56
N ALA A 117 -9.24 -22.05 3.07
CA ALA A 117 -10.50 -22.03 2.31
C ALA A 117 -10.90 -20.62 1.79
N ASP A 118 -10.35 -19.57 2.39
CA ASP A 118 -10.62 -18.15 2.08
C ASP A 118 -9.49 -17.50 1.25
N THR A 119 -8.88 -18.26 0.34
CA THR A 119 -7.81 -17.76 -0.54
C THR A 119 -8.37 -16.71 -1.50
N PRO A 120 -7.64 -15.61 -1.81
CA PRO A 120 -8.16 -14.56 -2.69
C PRO A 120 -8.60 -15.06 -4.07
N GLU A 121 -9.76 -14.62 -4.56
CA GLU A 121 -10.33 -15.09 -5.83
C GLU A 121 -9.41 -14.81 -7.02
N TRP A 122 -8.74 -13.65 -7.01
CA TRP A 122 -7.78 -13.29 -8.07
C TRP A 122 -6.62 -14.28 -8.13
N LEU A 123 -6.21 -14.88 -7.01
CA LEU A 123 -5.13 -15.87 -6.97
C LEU A 123 -5.62 -17.19 -7.57
N ILE A 124 -6.86 -17.60 -7.26
CA ILE A 124 -7.47 -18.79 -7.86
C ILE A 124 -7.60 -18.62 -9.39
N SER A 125 -8.05 -17.44 -9.84
CA SER A 125 -8.14 -17.12 -11.27
C SER A 125 -6.76 -17.15 -11.93
N ALA A 126 -5.77 -16.48 -11.31
CA ALA A 126 -4.41 -16.44 -11.84
C ALA A 126 -3.78 -17.83 -11.94
N LEU A 127 -4.11 -18.76 -11.03
CA LEU A 127 -3.65 -20.15 -11.08
C LEU A 127 -4.35 -21.00 -12.13
N ARG A 128 -5.60 -20.69 -12.49
CA ARG A 128 -6.33 -21.41 -13.56
C ARG A 128 -5.83 -21.07 -14.96
N ASP A 129 -5.29 -19.87 -15.13
CA ASP A 129 -4.80 -19.36 -16.43
C ASP A 129 -3.34 -19.76 -16.73
N LEU A 130 -2.73 -20.58 -15.87
CA LEU A 130 -1.34 -21.10 -15.98
C LEU A 130 -1.32 -22.57 -16.38
#